data_AF-A0A0Q6X5N1-F1
#
_entry.id   AF-A0A0Q6X5N1-F1
#
_cell.length_a   1.000
_cell.length_b   1.000
_cell.length_c   1.000
_cell.angle_alpha   90.00
_cell.angle_beta   90.00
_cell.angle_gamma   90.00
#
_symmetry.space_group_name_H-M   'P 1'
#
loop_
_entity.id
_entity.type
_entity.pdbx_description
1 polymer ?
#
loop_
_entity_poly.entity_id
_entity_poly.type
_entity_poly.pdbx_seq_one_letter_code
_entity_poly.pdbx_strand_id
1 'polypeptide(L)'
;MSNNGADIFLVLLRPTRVPVVGEAASEGFQGQILVETLNWKLHNEDERKNASKAAAAFTLASGRADKQGSNELRAMHAASDDYQKRDKRLQESFAKAQRGGNFSEADWKAHQDQRDALGAAFNKKLESIARDPNAFAPADPQKAEKAATLQGEREKQYADLERNRNFEFTFTKRVDIASTQMLNSMKAGNIFPSGTLTIHRRSATFLDGTSLIFTIQKIRLLEYELDVVVNETMTEMMEKWTCEFGSLAYIYKNPPSHYSHSNTGQAVAKTASQNTTRAFTMKNIGSPI
;
A
#
# COMPACT_ATOMS: atom_id res chain seq x y z
N MET A 1 8.15 32.25 29.07
CA MET A 1 7.84 31.36 27.93
C MET A 1 7.67 32.25 26.70
N SER A 2 8.38 32.00 25.60
CA SER A 2 8.31 32.86 24.42
C SER A 2 6.92 32.76 23.78
N ASN A 3 6.20 33.87 23.71
CA ASN A 3 4.85 33.98 23.10
C ASN A 3 4.83 33.81 21.57
N ASN A 4 5.90 33.27 20.98
CA ASN A 4 6.09 33.18 19.52
C ASN A 4 6.03 31.74 18.98
N GLY A 5 5.62 30.76 19.80
CA GLY A 5 5.43 29.38 19.36
C GLY A 5 4.14 29.18 18.55
N ALA A 6 4.15 28.17 17.68
CA ALA A 6 2.94 27.65 17.03
C ALA A 6 2.65 26.26 17.58
N ASP A 7 1.37 25.98 17.83
CA ASP A 7 0.89 24.67 18.26
C ASP A 7 0.27 23.93 17.08
N ILE A 8 0.42 22.61 17.07
CA ILE A 8 -0.11 21.75 16.01
C ILE A 8 -1.20 20.86 16.61
N PHE A 9 -2.39 20.91 16.04
CA PHE A 9 -3.53 20.12 16.47
C PHE A 9 -3.99 19.18 15.35
N LEU A 10 -4.38 17.96 15.69
CA LEU A 10 -4.86 16.96 14.75
C LEU A 10 -6.21 16.40 15.19
N VAL A 11 -7.14 16.31 14.25
CA VAL A 11 -8.40 15.59 14.36
C VAL A 11 -8.42 14.51 13.31
N LEU A 12 -8.66 13.26 13.72
CA LEU A 12 -8.88 12.14 12.81
C LEU A 12 -10.32 11.67 12.94
N LEU A 13 -11.04 11.54 11.82
CA LEU A 13 -12.40 10.99 11.80
C LEU A 13 -12.34 9.52 11.46
N ARG A 14 -12.85 8.65 12.34
CA ARG A 14 -12.99 7.22 12.06
C ARG A 14 -13.98 6.97 10.91
N PRO A 15 -14.01 5.77 10.31
CA PRO A 15 -15.03 5.41 9.30
C PRO A 15 -16.48 5.68 9.76
N THR A 16 -16.75 5.53 11.05
CA THR A 16 -18.04 5.84 11.70
C THR A 16 -18.32 7.34 11.84
N ARG A 17 -17.44 8.20 11.36
CA ARG A 17 -17.46 9.68 11.49
C ARG A 17 -17.33 10.20 12.92
N VAL A 18 -17.01 9.34 13.87
CA VAL A 18 -16.69 9.74 15.25
C VAL A 18 -15.22 10.20 15.31
N PRO A 19 -14.92 11.39 15.84
CA PRO A 19 -13.54 11.86 15.98
C PRO A 19 -12.76 11.01 16.98
N VAL A 20 -11.46 10.88 16.72
CA VAL A 20 -10.50 10.43 17.74
C VAL A 20 -10.32 11.58 18.73
N VAL A 21 -10.66 11.30 19.99
CA VAL A 21 -10.52 12.27 21.09
C VAL A 21 -9.07 12.26 21.57
N GLY A 22 -8.46 13.42 21.68
CA GLY A 22 -7.16 13.66 22.33
C GLY A 22 -7.30 14.53 23.59
N GLU A 23 -6.17 14.97 24.15
CA GLU A 23 -6.13 15.69 25.44
C GLU A 23 -5.69 17.15 25.34
N ALA A 24 -5.71 17.75 24.15
CA ALA A 24 -5.40 19.18 24.02
C ALA A 24 -6.31 20.03 24.91
N ALA A 25 -5.71 20.90 25.73
CA ALA A 25 -6.40 21.82 26.64
C ALA A 25 -6.51 23.26 26.08
N SER A 26 -5.90 23.53 24.93
CA SER A 26 -5.87 24.85 24.32
C SER A 26 -7.27 25.34 23.93
N GLU A 27 -7.52 26.64 24.14
CA GLU A 27 -8.80 27.26 23.81
C GLU A 27 -9.15 27.11 22.31
N GLY A 28 -10.33 26.58 22.01
CA GLY A 28 -10.80 26.34 20.64
C GLY A 28 -10.31 25.02 20.02
N PHE A 29 -9.41 24.30 20.70
CA PHE A 29 -8.84 23.03 20.24
C PHE A 29 -9.04 21.91 21.27
N GLN A 30 -9.99 22.07 22.20
CA GLN A 30 -10.21 21.09 23.26
C GLN A 30 -10.59 19.72 22.72
N GLY A 31 -9.96 18.68 23.25
CA GLY A 31 -10.23 17.30 22.85
C GLY A 31 -9.61 16.88 21.52
N GLN A 32 -8.77 17.73 20.91
CA GLN A 32 -7.97 17.38 19.73
C GLN A 32 -6.65 16.73 20.17
N ILE A 33 -5.97 16.10 19.22
CA ILE A 33 -4.65 15.52 19.44
C ILE A 33 -3.61 16.64 19.34
N LEU A 34 -2.84 16.85 20.40
CA LEU A 34 -1.71 17.79 20.38
C LEU A 34 -0.50 17.11 19.76
N VAL A 35 0.06 17.75 18.73
CA VAL A 35 1.22 17.27 17.98
C VAL A 35 2.43 18.14 18.32
N GLU A 36 3.54 17.49 18.65
CA GLU A 36 4.80 18.13 19.06
C GLU A 36 5.67 18.41 17.83
N THR A 37 5.81 17.44 16.94
CA THR A 37 6.54 17.59 15.68
C THR A 37 5.77 17.00 14.51
N LEU A 38 5.97 17.57 13.33
CA LEU A 38 5.33 17.13 12.10
C LEU A 38 6.33 17.18 10.95
N ASN A 39 6.37 16.10 10.18
CA ASN A 39 7.22 15.96 9.00
C ASN A 39 6.41 15.37 7.83
N TRP A 40 6.64 15.90 6.63
CA TRP A 40 5.99 15.45 5.40
C TRP A 40 7.01 14.84 4.45
N LYS A 41 6.70 13.66 3.92
CA LYS A 41 7.41 13.06 2.79
C LYS A 41 6.49 13.08 1.58
N LEU A 42 6.72 14.07 0.72
CA LEU A 42 6.03 14.21 -0.56
C LEU A 42 6.99 13.75 -1.65
N HIS A 43 6.83 12.51 -2.12
CA HIS A 43 7.67 11.98 -3.20
C HIS A 43 7.24 12.57 -4.55
N ASN A 44 8.21 13.07 -5.32
CA ASN A 44 7.96 13.68 -6.63
C ASN A 44 7.60 12.59 -7.67
N GLU A 45 6.74 12.89 -8.66
CA GLU A 45 6.28 11.91 -9.66
C GLU A 45 7.42 11.32 -10.51
N ASP A 46 8.55 12.02 -10.63
CA ASP A 46 9.74 11.54 -11.34
C ASP A 46 10.55 10.53 -10.51
N GLU A 47 10.59 10.70 -9.19
CA GLU A 47 11.13 9.70 -8.26
C GLU A 47 10.24 8.45 -8.27
N ARG A 48 8.90 8.61 -8.38
CA ARG A 48 7.94 7.51 -8.62
C ARG A 48 8.23 6.73 -9.90
N LYS A 49 8.51 7.41 -11.02
CA LYS A 49 8.85 6.75 -12.30
C LYS A 49 10.19 6.02 -12.22
N ASN A 50 11.16 6.55 -11.49
CA ASN A 50 12.46 5.90 -11.34
C ASN A 50 12.41 4.71 -10.37
N ALA A 51 11.67 4.83 -9.26
CA ALA A 51 11.43 3.74 -8.32
C ALA A 51 10.60 2.61 -8.95
N SER A 52 9.55 2.93 -9.73
CA SER A 52 8.76 1.93 -10.45
C SER A 52 9.54 1.24 -11.58
N LYS A 53 10.44 1.96 -12.28
CA LYS A 53 11.35 1.34 -13.26
C LYS A 53 12.36 0.42 -12.59
N ALA A 54 12.91 0.82 -11.44
CA ALA A 54 13.83 -0.02 -10.66
C ALA A 54 13.11 -1.26 -10.11
N ALA A 55 11.89 -1.12 -9.61
CA ALA A 55 11.04 -2.22 -9.17
C ALA A 55 10.67 -3.15 -10.33
N ALA A 56 10.26 -2.61 -11.49
CA ALA A 56 9.95 -3.41 -12.68
C ALA A 56 11.17 -4.17 -13.21
N ALA A 57 12.37 -3.55 -13.18
CA ALA A 57 13.62 -4.21 -13.53
C ALA A 57 13.96 -5.34 -12.55
N PHE A 58 13.71 -5.14 -11.25
CA PHE A 58 13.85 -6.17 -10.23
C PHE A 58 12.83 -7.30 -10.39
N THR A 59 11.55 -7.00 -10.67
CA THR A 59 10.51 -8.00 -10.97
C THR A 59 10.82 -8.79 -12.24
N LEU A 60 11.41 -8.16 -13.27
CA LEU A 60 11.89 -8.85 -14.48
C LEU A 60 13.09 -9.76 -14.18
N ALA A 61 14.02 -9.31 -13.33
CA ALA A 61 15.15 -10.12 -12.88
C ALA A 61 14.70 -11.30 -12.00
N SER A 62 13.78 -11.06 -11.05
CA SER A 62 13.12 -12.06 -10.21
C SER A 62 12.31 -13.05 -11.06
N GLY A 63 11.51 -12.57 -12.00
CA GLY A 63 10.72 -13.42 -12.89
C GLY A 63 11.59 -14.25 -13.85
N ARG A 64 12.81 -13.80 -14.17
CA ARG A 64 13.80 -14.62 -14.88
C ARG A 64 14.42 -15.68 -13.96
N ALA A 65 14.65 -15.36 -12.69
CA ALA A 65 15.11 -16.32 -11.68
C ALA A 65 14.02 -17.37 -11.35
N ASP A 66 12.75 -16.98 -11.25
CA ASP A 66 11.62 -17.89 -11.02
C ASP A 66 11.33 -18.78 -12.25
N LYS A 67 11.55 -18.26 -13.47
CA LYS A 67 11.49 -19.06 -14.70
C LYS A 67 12.63 -20.08 -14.85
N GLN A 68 13.70 -19.95 -14.07
CA GLN A 68 14.72 -21.00 -13.91
C GLN A 68 14.32 -22.03 -12.85
N GLY A 69 13.31 -21.74 -12.00
CA GLY A 69 12.98 -22.50 -10.79
C GLY A 69 11.93 -23.61 -10.91
N SER A 70 11.45 -24.00 -12.09
CA SER A 70 10.65 -25.23 -12.19
C SER A 70 11.02 -26.05 -13.41
N ASN A 71 12.12 -26.81 -13.26
CA ASN A 71 12.45 -27.90 -14.16
C ASN A 71 11.32 -28.93 -14.24
N GLU A 72 10.51 -29.06 -13.18
CA GLU A 72 9.33 -29.94 -13.12
C GLU A 72 8.19 -29.48 -14.03
N LEU A 73 7.80 -28.19 -14.00
CA LEU A 73 6.79 -27.64 -14.92
C LEU A 73 7.25 -27.76 -16.37
N ARG A 74 8.53 -27.51 -16.66
CA ARG A 74 9.08 -27.72 -18.00
C ARG A 74 9.04 -29.19 -18.43
N ALA A 75 9.38 -30.12 -17.55
CA ALA A 75 9.33 -31.56 -17.83
C ALA A 75 7.89 -32.06 -18.01
N MET A 76 6.93 -31.56 -17.22
CA MET A 76 5.50 -31.85 -17.37
C MET A 76 4.92 -31.29 -18.67
N HIS A 77 5.25 -30.05 -19.03
CA HIS A 77 4.85 -29.47 -20.31
C HIS A 77 5.46 -30.22 -21.50
N ALA A 78 6.75 -30.57 -21.45
CA ALA A 78 7.38 -31.36 -22.49
C ALA A 78 6.76 -32.77 -22.62
N ALA A 79 6.42 -33.42 -21.50
CA ALA A 79 5.72 -34.70 -21.52
C ALA A 79 4.30 -34.60 -22.08
N SER A 80 3.58 -33.52 -21.76
CA SER A 80 2.24 -33.23 -22.28
C SER A 80 2.26 -32.96 -23.78
N ASP A 81 3.21 -32.16 -24.27
CA ASP A 81 3.36 -31.84 -25.69
C ASP A 81 3.70 -33.08 -26.52
N ASP A 82 4.54 -33.96 -26.00
CA ASP A 82 4.89 -35.23 -26.65
C ASP A 82 3.69 -36.18 -26.72
N TYR A 83 2.87 -36.25 -25.66
CA TYR A 83 1.64 -37.04 -25.63
C TYR A 83 0.63 -36.56 -26.67
N GLN A 84 0.35 -35.24 -26.68
CA GLN A 84 -0.61 -34.65 -27.61
C GLN A 84 -0.21 -34.86 -29.07
N LYS A 85 1.08 -34.74 -29.40
CA LYS A 85 1.58 -35.02 -30.76
C LYS A 85 1.39 -36.48 -31.18
N ARG A 86 1.57 -37.43 -30.24
CA ARG A 86 1.41 -38.86 -30.53
C ARG A 86 -0.06 -39.26 -30.63
N ASP A 87 -0.93 -38.78 -29.74
CA ASP A 87 -2.38 -39.04 -29.83
C ASP A 87 -2.96 -38.45 -31.13
N LYS A 88 -2.55 -37.23 -31.51
CA LYS A 88 -2.97 -36.63 -32.77
C LYS A 88 -2.56 -37.45 -33.99
N ARG A 89 -1.31 -37.95 -34.05
CA ARG A 89 -0.84 -38.81 -35.15
C ARG A 89 -1.63 -40.12 -35.22
N LEU A 90 -1.98 -40.69 -34.07
CA LEU A 90 -2.75 -41.92 -33.96
C LEU A 90 -4.20 -41.72 -34.46
N GLN A 91 -4.82 -40.61 -34.08
CA GLN A 91 -6.14 -40.21 -34.58
C GLN A 91 -6.12 -39.95 -36.09
N GLU A 92 -5.08 -39.30 -36.61
CA GLU A 92 -4.93 -39.04 -38.05
C GLU A 92 -4.75 -40.34 -38.86
N SER A 93 -3.95 -41.28 -38.36
CA SER A 93 -3.79 -42.60 -39.01
C SER A 93 -5.09 -43.39 -39.00
N PHE A 94 -5.82 -43.32 -37.89
CA PHE A 94 -7.13 -43.96 -37.75
C PHE A 94 -8.17 -43.37 -38.70
N ALA A 95 -8.30 -42.05 -38.75
CA ALA A 95 -9.22 -41.35 -39.66
C ALA A 95 -8.88 -41.64 -41.13
N LYS A 96 -7.60 -41.81 -41.48
CA LYS A 96 -7.16 -42.18 -42.82
C LYS A 96 -7.56 -43.64 -43.16
N ALA A 97 -7.43 -44.57 -42.23
CA ALA A 97 -7.87 -45.95 -42.40
C ALA A 97 -9.39 -46.05 -42.59
N GLN A 98 -10.17 -45.28 -41.83
CA GLN A 98 -11.64 -45.24 -41.94
C GLN A 98 -12.11 -44.75 -43.30
N ARG A 99 -11.42 -43.78 -43.91
CA ARG A 99 -11.72 -43.28 -45.27
C ARG A 99 -11.40 -44.32 -46.37
N GLY A 100 -10.62 -45.35 -46.07
CA GLY A 100 -10.24 -46.42 -46.99
C GLY A 100 -11.33 -47.48 -47.22
N GLY A 101 -12.48 -47.40 -46.54
CA GLY A 101 -13.69 -48.17 -46.85
C GLY A 101 -13.78 -49.60 -46.32
N ASN A 102 -12.68 -50.20 -45.84
CA ASN A 102 -12.66 -51.55 -45.25
C ASN A 102 -12.30 -51.49 -43.76
N PHE A 103 -13.16 -50.88 -42.95
CA PHE A 103 -12.93 -50.73 -41.51
C PHE A 103 -13.64 -51.83 -40.73
N SER A 104 -12.89 -52.67 -40.01
CA SER A 104 -13.45 -53.75 -39.20
C SER A 104 -13.55 -53.36 -37.72
N GLU A 105 -14.39 -54.07 -36.97
CA GLU A 105 -14.46 -53.94 -35.51
C GLU A 105 -13.12 -54.26 -34.83
N ALA A 106 -12.32 -55.15 -35.43
CA ALA A 106 -10.97 -55.44 -34.96
C ALA A 106 -10.02 -54.24 -35.10
N ASP A 107 -10.18 -53.42 -36.14
CA ASP A 107 -9.38 -52.20 -36.34
C ASP A 107 -9.75 -51.10 -35.35
N TRP A 108 -11.04 -51.00 -34.99
CA TRP A 108 -11.50 -50.12 -33.91
C TRP A 108 -10.86 -50.48 -32.58
N LYS A 109 -10.92 -51.78 -32.25
CA LYS A 109 -10.35 -52.29 -31.01
C LYS A 109 -8.83 -52.10 -30.94
N ALA A 110 -8.12 -52.36 -32.04
CA ALA A 110 -6.67 -52.14 -32.11
C ALA A 110 -6.29 -50.65 -31.91
N HIS A 111 -7.08 -49.72 -32.44
CA HIS A 111 -6.88 -48.29 -32.20
C HIS A 111 -7.14 -47.89 -30.74
N GLN A 112 -8.20 -48.44 -30.14
CA GLN A 112 -8.51 -48.21 -28.73
C GLN A 112 -7.40 -48.73 -27.82
N ASP A 113 -6.91 -49.95 -28.05
CA ASP A 113 -5.80 -50.55 -27.31
C ASP A 113 -4.51 -49.70 -27.43
N GLN A 114 -4.25 -49.13 -28.62
CA GLN A 114 -3.11 -48.22 -28.84
C GLN A 114 -3.26 -46.89 -28.08
N ARG A 115 -4.46 -46.33 -28.00
CA ARG A 115 -4.72 -45.10 -27.22
C ARG A 115 -4.60 -45.37 -25.72
N ASP A 116 -5.12 -46.48 -25.25
CA ASP A 116 -5.06 -46.86 -23.84
C ASP A 116 -3.61 -47.14 -23.41
N ALA A 117 -2.82 -47.81 -24.25
CA ALA A 117 -1.39 -48.00 -24.02
C ALA A 117 -0.60 -46.66 -24.00
N LEU A 118 -0.95 -45.72 -24.88
CA LEU A 118 -0.37 -44.37 -24.89
C LEU A 118 -0.71 -43.60 -23.61
N GLY A 119 -1.97 -43.66 -23.17
CA GLY A 119 -2.44 -43.05 -21.93
C GLY A 119 -1.75 -43.64 -20.69
N ALA A 120 -1.61 -44.96 -20.63
CA ALA A 120 -0.91 -45.65 -19.55
C ALA A 120 0.58 -45.27 -19.49
N ALA A 121 1.26 -45.17 -20.64
CA ALA A 121 2.66 -44.75 -20.71
C ALA A 121 2.86 -43.29 -20.27
N PHE A 122 1.93 -42.40 -20.62
CA PHE A 122 1.93 -41.01 -20.18
C PHE A 122 1.71 -40.89 -18.66
N ASN A 123 0.72 -41.57 -18.12
CA ASN A 123 0.46 -41.59 -16.67
C ASN A 123 1.66 -42.14 -15.90
N LYS A 124 2.31 -43.21 -16.39
CA LYS A 124 3.54 -43.73 -15.78
C LYS A 124 4.69 -42.72 -15.81
N LYS A 125 4.81 -41.91 -16.87
CA LYS A 125 5.81 -40.84 -16.97
C LYS A 125 5.49 -39.68 -16.01
N LEU A 126 4.23 -39.28 -15.89
CA LEU A 126 3.79 -38.29 -14.91
C LEU A 126 4.02 -38.77 -13.47
N GLU A 127 3.67 -40.02 -13.16
CA GLU A 127 3.95 -40.63 -11.87
C GLU A 127 5.45 -40.67 -11.57
N SER A 128 6.31 -40.92 -12.57
CA SER A 128 7.76 -40.88 -12.37
C SER A 128 8.31 -39.48 -12.12
N ILE A 129 7.69 -38.44 -12.69
CA ILE A 129 8.03 -37.03 -12.44
C ILE A 129 7.50 -36.61 -11.06
N ALA A 130 6.34 -37.12 -10.64
CA ALA A 130 5.69 -36.77 -9.37
C ALA A 130 6.20 -37.58 -8.15
N ARG A 131 6.68 -38.81 -8.35
CA ARG A 131 7.18 -39.69 -7.26
C ARG A 131 8.64 -39.47 -6.90
N ASP A 132 9.40 -38.69 -7.66
CA ASP A 132 10.77 -38.35 -7.31
C ASP A 132 10.91 -36.87 -6.93
N PRO A 133 10.45 -36.48 -5.72
CA PRO A 133 10.67 -35.13 -5.21
C PRO A 133 12.17 -34.83 -4.94
N ASN A 134 13.05 -35.85 -4.99
CA ASN A 134 14.49 -35.73 -4.78
C ASN A 134 15.31 -35.72 -6.07
N ALA A 135 14.70 -35.90 -7.25
CA ALA A 135 15.43 -35.74 -8.52
C ALA A 135 15.96 -34.31 -8.70
N PHE A 136 15.35 -33.32 -8.03
CA PHE A 136 15.73 -31.92 -8.12
C PHE A 136 15.63 -31.12 -6.80
N ALA A 137 15.38 -31.77 -5.65
CA ALA A 137 15.48 -31.08 -4.35
C ALA A 137 16.93 -30.66 -4.08
N PRO A 138 17.20 -29.41 -3.64
CA PRO A 138 18.50 -29.09 -3.07
C PRO A 138 18.66 -29.92 -1.79
N ALA A 139 19.68 -30.77 -1.73
CA ALA A 139 19.93 -31.78 -0.70
C ALA A 139 20.13 -31.27 0.75
N ASP A 140 19.82 -30.01 1.05
CA ASP A 140 20.21 -29.33 2.27
C ASP A 140 19.00 -28.65 2.96
N PRO A 141 18.61 -29.09 4.18
CA PRO A 141 17.48 -28.54 4.94
C PRO A 141 17.56 -27.02 5.17
N GLN A 142 18.77 -26.46 5.23
CA GLN A 142 18.98 -25.01 5.40
C GLN A 142 18.56 -24.21 4.15
N LYS A 143 18.50 -24.82 2.97
CA LYS A 143 18.06 -24.18 1.73
C LYS A 143 16.54 -24.12 1.61
N ALA A 144 15.82 -25.09 2.18
CA ALA A 144 14.36 -25.10 2.23
C ALA A 144 13.81 -24.01 3.17
N GLU A 145 14.44 -23.84 4.34
CA GLU A 145 14.09 -22.78 5.29
C GLU A 145 14.36 -21.38 4.70
N LYS A 146 15.50 -21.22 4.01
CA LYS A 146 15.81 -20.00 3.24
C LYS A 146 14.80 -19.72 2.13
N ALA A 147 14.31 -20.73 1.42
CA ALA A 147 13.32 -20.55 0.35
C ALA A 147 11.97 -20.06 0.91
N ALA A 148 11.53 -20.60 2.05
CA ALA A 148 10.31 -20.15 2.73
C ALA A 148 10.45 -18.73 3.29
N THR A 149 11.60 -18.36 3.86
CA THR A 149 11.86 -16.98 4.29
C THR A 149 11.90 -16.02 3.11
N LEU A 150 12.57 -16.38 2.01
CA LEU A 150 12.57 -15.60 0.77
C LEU A 150 11.17 -15.43 0.18
N GLN A 151 10.29 -16.44 0.29
CA GLN A 151 8.91 -16.34 -0.18
C GLN A 151 8.08 -15.37 0.69
N GLY A 152 8.22 -15.44 2.01
CA GLY A 152 7.58 -14.48 2.91
C GLY A 152 8.11 -13.05 2.75
N GLU A 153 9.40 -12.88 2.45
CA GLU A 153 10.00 -11.58 2.12
C GLU A 153 9.48 -11.04 0.79
N ARG A 154 9.30 -11.91 -0.23
CA ARG A 154 8.73 -11.54 -1.53
C ARG A 154 7.28 -11.07 -1.41
N GLU A 155 6.45 -11.77 -0.65
CA GLU A 155 5.04 -11.38 -0.44
C GLU A 155 4.91 -10.05 0.31
N LYS A 156 5.77 -9.81 1.30
CA LYS A 156 5.87 -8.49 1.96
C LYS A 156 6.30 -7.39 0.98
N GLN A 157 7.27 -7.67 0.10
CA GLN A 157 7.72 -6.71 -0.91
C GLN A 157 6.64 -6.40 -1.96
N TYR A 158 5.84 -7.38 -2.39
CA TYR A 158 4.70 -7.14 -3.29
C TYR A 158 3.59 -6.32 -2.61
N ALA A 159 3.27 -6.63 -1.35
CA ALA A 159 2.32 -5.83 -0.57
C ALA A 159 2.82 -4.40 -0.31
N ASP A 160 4.13 -4.19 -0.20
CA ASP A 160 4.75 -2.87 -0.08
C ASP A 160 4.78 -2.07 -1.39
N LEU A 161 4.85 -2.75 -2.54
CA LEU A 161 4.83 -2.14 -3.87
C LEU A 161 3.42 -1.73 -4.34
N GLU A 162 2.37 -2.45 -3.90
CA GLU A 162 0.97 -2.01 -4.09
C GLU A 162 0.60 -0.81 -3.21
N ARG A 163 1.33 -0.57 -2.12
CA ARG A 163 1.13 0.60 -1.27
C ARG A 163 1.71 1.85 -1.93
N ASN A 164 0.84 2.81 -2.19
CA ASN A 164 1.19 4.09 -2.79
C ASN A 164 1.87 4.99 -1.73
N ARG A 165 3.10 4.65 -1.31
CA ARG A 165 3.93 5.37 -0.29
C ARG A 165 4.29 6.83 -0.63
N ASN A 166 3.71 7.40 -1.69
CA ASN A 166 4.10 8.69 -2.24
C ASN A 166 3.70 9.89 -1.36
N PHE A 167 2.77 9.66 -0.43
CA PHE A 167 2.19 10.68 0.43
C PHE A 167 2.18 10.18 1.87
N GLU A 168 3.28 10.42 2.57
CA GLU A 168 3.43 10.09 3.98
C GLU A 168 3.59 11.35 4.82
N PHE A 169 3.02 11.33 6.02
CA PHE A 169 3.40 12.27 7.07
C PHE A 169 3.69 11.51 8.35
N THR A 170 4.72 11.97 9.05
CA THR A 170 5.10 11.46 10.35
C THR A 170 4.91 12.57 11.37
N PHE A 171 4.35 12.24 12.51
CA PHE A 171 4.21 13.20 13.59
C PHE A 171 4.53 12.56 14.93
N THR A 172 4.90 13.39 15.90
CA THR A 172 5.10 12.97 17.28
C THR A 172 4.08 13.61 18.20
N LYS A 173 3.68 12.88 19.24
CA LYS A 173 2.78 13.36 20.30
C LYS A 173 3.15 12.69 21.62
N ARG A 174 2.67 13.25 22.73
CA ARG A 174 2.72 12.58 24.05
C ARG A 174 1.69 11.46 24.09
N VAL A 175 1.92 10.43 24.90
CA VAL A 175 0.91 9.39 25.16
C VAL A 175 -0.34 10.03 25.79
N ASP A 176 -1.52 9.76 25.21
CA ASP A 176 -2.80 10.32 25.66
C ASP A 176 -3.97 9.37 25.32
N ILE A 177 -5.22 9.75 25.61
CA ILE A 177 -6.40 8.94 25.27
C ILE A 177 -6.58 8.64 23.76
N ALA A 178 -5.96 9.41 22.87
CA ALA A 178 -6.01 9.15 21.42
C ALA A 178 -5.17 7.92 21.05
N SER A 179 -4.09 7.65 21.81
CA SER A 179 -3.15 6.56 21.56
C SER A 179 -3.85 5.21 21.41
N THR A 180 -4.70 4.85 22.38
CA THR A 180 -5.45 3.59 22.35
C THR A 180 -6.42 3.53 21.17
N GLN A 181 -7.10 4.64 20.86
CA GLN A 181 -8.05 4.70 19.75
C GLN A 181 -7.35 4.57 18.39
N MET A 182 -6.17 5.17 18.26
CA MET A 182 -5.32 5.07 17.07
C MET A 182 -4.73 3.68 16.90
N LEU A 183 -4.17 3.09 17.96
CA LEU A 183 -3.65 1.71 17.94
C LEU A 183 -4.74 0.70 17.56
N ASN A 184 -5.95 0.83 18.12
CA ASN A 184 -7.07 -0.03 17.76
C ASN A 184 -7.47 0.14 16.29
N SER A 185 -7.43 1.37 15.77
CA SER A 185 -7.71 1.65 14.36
C SER A 185 -6.64 1.09 13.44
N MET A 186 -5.37 1.18 13.83
CA MET A 186 -4.23 0.61 13.12
C MET A 186 -4.32 -0.92 13.07
N LYS A 187 -4.58 -1.56 14.22
CA LYS A 187 -4.80 -3.01 14.32
C LYS A 187 -5.94 -3.50 13.43
N ALA A 188 -7.02 -2.72 13.36
CA ALA A 188 -8.17 -3.02 12.49
C ALA A 188 -7.92 -2.75 11.01
N GLY A 189 -6.79 -2.12 10.65
CA GLY A 189 -6.49 -1.70 9.28
C GLY A 189 -7.43 -0.59 8.77
N ASN A 190 -8.02 0.19 9.68
CA ASN A 190 -8.97 1.24 9.34
C ASN A 190 -8.33 2.35 8.52
N ILE A 191 -9.09 2.82 7.52
CA ILE A 191 -8.77 4.04 6.76
C ILE A 191 -9.64 5.16 7.32
N PHE A 192 -9.04 6.21 7.85
CA PHE A 192 -9.74 7.40 8.28
C PHE A 192 -10.18 8.18 7.03
N PRO A 193 -11.49 8.38 6.81
CA PRO A 193 -11.98 9.10 5.63
C PRO A 193 -11.44 10.52 5.54
N SER A 194 -11.27 11.21 6.68
CA SER A 194 -10.76 12.57 6.74
C SER A 194 -10.06 12.85 8.06
N GLY A 195 -9.07 13.73 8.02
CA GLY A 195 -8.49 14.37 9.18
C GLY A 195 -8.23 15.85 8.91
N THR A 196 -8.19 16.63 9.98
CA THR A 196 -7.89 18.06 9.95
C THR A 196 -6.68 18.31 10.83
N LEU A 197 -5.62 18.85 10.24
CA LEU A 197 -4.41 19.27 10.94
C LEU A 197 -4.36 20.79 10.93
N THR A 198 -4.26 21.41 12.11
CA THR A 198 -4.23 22.85 12.27
C THR A 198 -2.92 23.27 12.91
N ILE A 199 -2.14 24.10 12.22
CA ILE A 199 -1.00 24.81 12.81
C ILE A 199 -1.50 26.19 13.21
N HIS A 200 -1.57 26.45 14.51
CA HIS A 200 -2.08 27.70 15.07
C HIS A 200 -0.95 28.47 15.73
N ARG A 201 -0.68 29.69 15.26
CA ARG A 201 0.28 30.58 15.91
C ARG A 201 -0.37 31.15 17.18
N ARG A 202 0.27 30.95 18.33
CA ARG A 202 -0.20 31.52 19.60
C ARG A 202 -0.30 33.05 19.48
N SER A 203 -1.38 33.60 20.03
CA SER A 203 -1.62 35.04 20.11
C SER A 203 -2.37 35.38 21.39
N ALA A 204 -2.56 36.67 21.68
CA ALA A 204 -3.18 37.11 22.93
C ALA A 204 -4.66 36.71 23.03
N THR A 205 -5.34 36.54 21.89
CA THR A 205 -6.72 36.03 21.83
C THR A 205 -6.84 35.01 20.70
N PHE A 206 -7.65 33.96 20.87
CA PHE A 206 -7.83 32.93 19.84
C PHE A 206 -8.20 33.49 18.45
N LEU A 207 -8.95 34.60 18.41
CA LEU A 207 -9.42 35.25 17.17
C LEU A 207 -8.31 35.98 16.40
N ASP A 208 -7.23 36.36 17.06
CA ASP A 208 -6.11 37.10 16.46
C ASP A 208 -4.98 36.17 15.99
N GLY A 209 -5.17 34.85 16.12
CA GLY A 209 -4.19 33.85 15.73
C GLY A 209 -4.21 33.54 14.23
N THR A 210 -3.03 33.54 13.61
CA THR A 210 -2.86 33.00 12.26
C THR A 210 -2.96 31.47 12.29
N SER A 211 -3.78 30.89 11.41
CA SER A 211 -3.97 29.43 11.34
C SER A 211 -3.74 28.89 9.94
N LEU A 212 -2.95 27.83 9.82
CA LEU A 212 -2.82 27.03 8.60
C LEU A 212 -3.53 25.70 8.83
N ILE A 213 -4.57 25.42 8.05
CA ILE A 213 -5.44 24.26 8.22
C ILE A 213 -5.26 23.34 7.03
N PHE A 214 -4.85 22.11 7.26
CA PHE A 214 -4.78 21.05 6.27
C PHE A 214 -5.96 20.11 6.45
N THR A 215 -6.66 19.83 5.35
CA THR A 215 -7.64 18.74 5.25
C THR A 215 -6.98 17.58 4.53
N ILE A 216 -6.82 16.48 5.25
CA ILE A 216 -6.18 15.26 4.77
C ILE A 216 -7.30 14.23 4.57
N GLN A 217 -7.26 13.45 3.49
CA GLN A 217 -8.26 12.40 3.24
C GLN A 217 -7.62 11.04 3.02
N LYS A 218 -8.39 9.99 3.32
CA LYS A 218 -7.98 8.59 3.19
C LYS A 218 -6.66 8.31 3.92
N ILE A 219 -6.63 8.59 5.22
CA ILE A 219 -5.44 8.43 6.05
C ILE A 219 -5.39 7.00 6.58
N ARG A 220 -4.22 6.36 6.52
CA ARG A 220 -3.99 5.06 7.17
C ARG A 220 -2.74 5.15 8.03
N LEU A 221 -2.84 4.62 9.25
CA LEU A 221 -1.71 4.51 10.17
C LEU A 221 -0.83 3.32 9.72
N LEU A 222 0.47 3.57 9.54
CA LEU A 222 1.43 2.59 9.02
C LEU A 222 2.38 2.06 10.09
N GLU A 223 2.89 2.96 10.93
CA GLU A 223 3.93 2.67 11.91
C GLU A 223 3.66 3.43 13.20
N TYR A 224 3.99 2.77 14.30
CA TYR A 224 3.92 3.29 15.65
C TYR A 224 5.22 2.94 16.37
N GLU A 225 5.90 3.96 16.87
CA GLU A 225 7.06 3.83 17.75
C GLU A 225 6.74 4.53 19.08
N LEU A 226 7.13 3.91 20.19
CA LEU A 226 7.02 4.47 21.53
C LEU A 226 8.43 4.67 22.09
N ASP A 227 8.79 5.92 22.29
CA ASP A 227 10.09 6.32 22.81
C ASP A 227 9.95 6.92 24.21
N VAL A 228 10.95 6.68 25.04
CA VAL A 228 11.08 7.38 26.33
C VAL A 228 12.16 8.44 26.17
N VAL A 229 11.75 9.71 26.23
CA VAL A 229 12.67 10.84 26.14
C VAL A 229 13.01 11.28 27.55
N VAL A 230 14.29 11.13 27.91
CA VAL A 230 14.83 11.58 29.20
C VAL A 230 15.61 12.87 28.97
N ASN A 231 15.11 13.97 29.52
CA ASN A 231 15.79 15.26 29.55
C ASN A 231 16.23 15.58 30.99
N GLU A 232 17.10 16.58 31.17
CA GLU A 232 17.61 16.98 32.50
C GLU A 232 16.51 17.33 33.52
N THR A 233 15.33 17.70 33.05
CA THR A 233 14.23 18.21 33.88
C THR A 233 12.99 17.32 33.91
N MET A 234 12.86 16.36 32.99
CA MET A 234 11.66 15.54 32.86
C MET A 234 11.93 14.27 32.05
N THR A 235 11.20 13.21 32.38
CA THR A 235 11.12 11.99 31.57
C THR A 235 9.72 11.90 31.01
N GLU A 236 9.58 11.88 29.69
CA GLU A 236 8.29 11.85 29.01
C GLU A 236 8.23 10.68 28.02
N MET A 237 7.05 10.06 27.93
CA MET A 237 6.77 9.05 26.92
C MET A 237 6.24 9.74 25.66
N MET A 238 6.94 9.54 24.55
CA MET A 238 6.65 10.13 23.26
C MET A 238 6.30 9.04 22.26
N GLU A 239 5.29 9.33 21.45
CA GLU A 239 4.84 8.44 20.38
C GLU A 239 5.18 9.06 19.04
N LYS A 240 5.67 8.25 18.12
CA LYS A 240 5.88 8.62 16.73
C LYS A 240 4.97 7.79 15.84
N TRP A 241 4.22 8.48 15.01
CA TRP A 241 3.19 7.92 14.14
C TRP A 241 3.52 8.23 12.68
N THR A 242 3.61 7.21 11.85
CA THR A 242 3.73 7.38 10.38
C THR A 242 2.41 7.03 9.72
N CYS A 243 1.93 7.92 8.84
CA CYS A 243 0.65 7.79 8.17
C CYS A 243 0.81 7.95 6.66
N GLU A 244 0.12 7.12 5.87
CA GLU A 244 -0.13 7.41 4.45
C GLU A 244 -1.43 8.20 4.30
N PHE A 245 -1.53 9.00 3.24
CA PHE A 245 -2.75 9.72 2.88
C PHE A 245 -3.01 9.74 1.37
N GLY A 246 -4.28 9.86 0.98
CA GLY A 246 -4.68 9.87 -0.43
C GLY A 246 -4.78 11.26 -1.06
N SER A 247 -5.12 12.28 -0.28
CA SER A 247 -5.18 13.67 -0.75
C SER A 247 -4.95 14.65 0.39
N LEU A 248 -4.46 15.84 0.02
CA LEU A 248 -4.18 16.94 0.92
C LEU A 248 -4.71 18.23 0.30
N ALA A 249 -5.47 18.99 1.08
CA ALA A 249 -5.82 20.37 0.77
C ALA A 249 -5.42 21.25 1.94
N TYR A 250 -5.06 22.51 1.69
CA TYR A 250 -4.78 23.44 2.78
C TYR A 250 -5.48 24.79 2.59
N ILE A 251 -5.74 25.45 3.71
CA ILE A 251 -6.36 26.76 3.83
C ILE A 251 -5.52 27.57 4.80
N TYR A 252 -5.06 28.74 4.35
CA TYR A 252 -4.37 29.71 5.19
C TYR A 252 -5.35 30.81 5.63
N LYS A 253 -5.49 31.01 6.94
CA LYS A 253 -6.33 32.06 7.54
C LYS A 253 -5.44 33.12 8.19
N ASN A 254 -5.45 34.31 7.63
CA ASN A 254 -4.82 35.49 8.23
C ASN A 254 -5.71 36.05 9.35
N PRO A 255 -5.11 36.62 10.41
CA PRO A 255 -5.86 37.38 11.40
C PRO A 255 -6.48 38.63 10.74
N PRO A 256 -7.62 39.13 11.25
CA PRO A 256 -8.20 40.37 10.77
C PRO A 256 -7.16 41.50 10.89
N SER A 257 -6.89 42.24 9.80
CA SER A 257 -6.00 43.38 9.91
C SER A 257 -6.71 44.51 10.67
N HIS A 258 -6.26 44.82 11.88
CA HIS A 258 -6.66 46.01 12.62
C HIS A 258 -6.07 47.27 11.95
N TYR A 259 -6.51 47.62 10.76
CA TYR A 259 -6.32 48.98 10.23
C TYR A 259 -7.51 49.84 10.63
N SER A 260 -7.37 50.55 11.76
CA SER A 260 -8.29 51.63 12.11
C SER A 260 -7.99 52.84 11.22
N HIS A 261 -8.59 52.93 10.04
CA HIS A 261 -8.74 54.21 9.34
C HIS A 261 -10.18 54.37 8.88
N SER A 262 -10.84 55.37 9.46
CA SER A 262 -12.18 55.83 9.14
C SER A 262 -12.27 56.25 7.67
N ASN A 263 -12.89 55.42 6.82
CA ASN A 263 -13.58 55.90 5.64
C ASN A 263 -14.58 54.85 5.16
N THR A 264 -15.85 55.13 5.46
CA THR A 264 -17.06 54.30 5.26
C THR A 264 -17.41 54.01 3.79
N GLY A 265 -16.60 54.44 2.82
CA GLY A 265 -16.84 54.23 1.39
C GLY A 265 -16.04 53.11 0.71
N GLN A 266 -15.02 52.52 1.36
CA GLN A 266 -14.14 51.49 0.77
C GLN A 266 -14.30 50.08 1.38
N ALA A 267 -15.27 49.88 2.28
CA ALA A 267 -15.41 48.64 3.03
C ALA A 267 -15.72 47.42 2.13
N VAL A 268 -16.56 47.57 1.11
CA VAL A 268 -17.06 46.43 0.32
C VAL A 268 -15.99 45.80 -0.58
N ALA A 269 -15.03 46.60 -1.07
CA ALA A 269 -13.96 46.08 -1.93
C ALA A 269 -12.77 45.48 -1.15
N LYS A 270 -12.59 45.83 0.14
CA LYS A 270 -11.48 45.33 0.98
C LYS A 270 -11.83 44.08 1.79
N THR A 271 -13.11 43.82 2.07
CA THR A 271 -13.53 42.55 2.70
C THR A 271 -13.27 41.34 1.78
N ALA A 272 -13.26 41.55 0.46
CA ALA A 272 -12.95 40.50 -0.52
C ALA A 272 -11.45 40.11 -0.54
N SER A 273 -10.53 41.02 -0.19
CA SER A 273 -9.08 40.73 -0.14
C SER A 273 -8.57 40.30 1.25
N GLN A 274 -9.32 40.57 2.31
CA GLN A 274 -8.94 40.20 3.70
C GLN A 274 -9.17 38.72 4.02
N ASN A 275 -10.11 38.05 3.33
CA ASN A 275 -10.31 36.61 3.36
C ASN A 275 -9.64 35.93 2.18
N THR A 276 -8.33 36.14 1.97
CA THR A 276 -7.60 35.43 0.91
C THR A 276 -7.43 33.95 1.30
N THR A 277 -8.49 33.16 1.15
CA THR A 277 -8.47 31.71 1.26
C THR A 277 -7.78 31.19 0.00
N ARG A 278 -6.46 31.00 0.06
CA ARG A 278 -5.76 30.27 -1.00
C ARG A 278 -5.94 28.78 -0.75
N ALA A 279 -6.90 28.18 -1.44
CA ALA A 279 -7.13 26.75 -1.42
C ALA A 279 -6.31 26.10 -2.55
N PHE A 280 -5.35 25.27 -2.18
CA PHE A 280 -4.66 24.38 -3.13
C PHE A 280 -5.05 22.95 -2.78
N THR A 281 -5.44 22.18 -3.80
CA THR A 281 -5.81 20.77 -3.64
C THR A 281 -4.78 19.93 -4.37
N MET A 282 -4.04 19.11 -3.63
CA MET A 282 -3.21 18.05 -4.21
C MET A 282 -4.02 16.76 -4.22
N LYS A 283 -4.47 16.35 -5.42
CA LYS A 283 -5.12 15.05 -5.64
C LYS A 283 -4.09 14.06 -6.16
N ASN A 284 -4.07 12.85 -5.59
CA ASN A 284 -3.40 11.73 -6.22
C ASN A 284 -4.15 11.36 -7.52
N ILE A 285 -3.57 11.66 -8.69
CA ILE A 285 -4.16 11.35 -10.02
C ILE A 285 -3.78 9.91 -10.47
N GLY A 286 -3.18 9.10 -9.58
CA GLY A 286 -2.76 7.74 -9.90
C GLY A 286 -3.81 6.67 -9.57
N SER A 287 -4.85 6.55 -10.39
CA SER A 287 -5.56 5.28 -10.70
C SER A 287 -6.53 5.52 -11.86
N PRO A 288 -6.26 4.99 -13.08
CA PRO A 288 -7.32 4.81 -14.06
C PRO A 288 -8.25 3.69 -13.56
N ILE A 289 -9.56 3.89 -13.73
CA ILE A 289 -10.58 2.83 -13.67
C ILE A 289 -10.29 1.81 -14.77
#